data_AF-A0A7C6CDW9-F1
#
_entry.id   AF-A0A7C6CDW9-F1
#
_cell.length_a   1.000
_cell.length_b   1.000
_cell.length_c   1.000
_cell.angle_alpha   90.00
_cell.angle_beta   90.00
_cell.angle_gamma   90.00
#
_symmetry.space_group_name_H-M   'P 1'
#
loop_
_entity.id
_entity.type
_entity.pdbx_description
1 polymer ?
#
loop_
_entity_poly.entity_id
_entity_poly.type
_entity_poly.pdbx_seq_one_letter_code
_entity_poly.pdbx_strand_id
1 'polypeptide(L)'
;MGHNYSSSGTLAGIRKLADALGIPVPTIADRHMLPKGLVLQAAEIFEVSLRDGTAEQQLRELIELAGLVDATGKTLDFRSGSSAYLAPDIAKIIQKHKNYQSRIADRHSASRIALADSRETAAETKIEAVNRISQLTNSGPETLGPGSKERKSVLINLHRGLGFGDAPHVSKSELGRRIAEKLGTRWGYECYSSGESITLEGLNRLLFAAERELDQGKRRLTSISDEAKIYAGAILQSIINTASIDKITDSAAWTGKSAVEEMLATSYPHARQTEWPGWYFEYKALTALMKDFGGGPERVGTTSFDYKGKRLWDLKTHAAGKVIPLNDKASTIQAIDEQGLGFIILSGAPSYENEDEFYNWHSTTVRGNPPKPRARKSRRLKTAFTLRHLDFFFIRDHQHRESLEDGKILTDFAQGRQQSGALRPMKYKMSLAEAKNSNAHVYSVDIKEYISSLNSPKRNLLSRKKSQS
;
A
#
# COMPACT_ATOMS: atom_id res chain seq x y z
N MET A 1 51.12 12.98 0.61
CA MET A 1 50.79 14.17 1.43
C MET A 1 49.91 13.68 2.58
N GLY A 2 50.49 13.49 3.76
CA GLY A 2 49.76 13.01 4.93
C GLY A 2 49.02 14.16 5.59
N HIS A 3 47.70 14.10 5.62
CA HIS A 3 46.92 14.99 6.48
C HIS A 3 47.15 14.58 7.93
N ASN A 4 47.80 15.47 8.69
CA ASN A 4 47.91 15.38 10.15
C ASN A 4 46.51 15.49 10.75
N TYR A 5 45.88 14.36 11.06
CA TYR A 5 44.61 14.32 11.77
C TYR A 5 44.88 14.25 13.27
N SER A 6 44.67 15.37 13.97
CA SER A 6 44.78 15.43 15.42
C SER A 6 43.77 14.49 16.08
N SER A 7 44.18 13.84 17.16
CA SER A 7 43.35 12.99 18.03
C SER A 7 42.07 13.67 18.54
N SER A 8 42.00 15.01 18.47
CA SER A 8 40.83 15.83 18.77
C SER A 8 39.72 15.76 17.72
N GLY A 9 40.05 15.52 16.43
CA GLY A 9 39.08 15.53 15.33
C GLY A 9 38.14 14.32 15.32
N THR A 10 38.69 13.13 15.59
CA THR A 10 37.93 11.87 15.59
C THR A 10 36.93 11.81 16.75
N LEU A 11 37.36 12.23 17.95
CA LEU A 11 36.50 12.25 19.13
C LEU A 11 35.36 13.28 18.98
N ALA A 12 35.65 14.43 18.36
CA ALA A 12 34.63 15.42 18.01
C ALA A 12 33.63 14.88 16.98
N GLY A 13 34.09 14.05 16.04
CA GLY A 13 33.23 13.36 15.07
C GLY A 13 32.27 12.37 15.72
N ILE A 14 32.77 11.52 16.62
CA ILE A 14 31.96 10.57 17.39
C ILE A 14 30.92 11.29 18.25
N ARG A 15 31.32 12.40 18.90
CA ARG A 15 30.39 13.21 19.70
C ARG A 15 29.26 13.80 18.84
N LYS A 16 29.58 14.36 17.67
CA LYS A 16 28.58 14.85 16.73
C LYS A 16 27.63 13.76 16.26
N LEU A 17 28.12 12.53 16.09
CA LEU A 17 27.27 11.39 15.75
C LEU A 17 26.34 11.00 16.91
N ALA A 18 26.86 10.93 18.14
CA ALA A 18 26.04 10.65 19.32
C ALA A 18 24.94 11.72 19.51
N ASP A 19 25.28 13.00 19.33
CA ASP A 19 24.34 14.12 19.36
C ASP A 19 23.28 13.98 18.26
N ALA A 20 23.69 13.66 17.02
CA ALA A 20 22.78 13.44 15.89
C ALA A 20 21.85 12.24 16.12
N LEU A 21 22.30 11.21 16.84
CA LEU A 21 21.53 10.03 17.23
C LEU A 21 20.62 10.31 18.44
N GLY A 22 20.90 11.34 19.24
CA GLY A 22 20.14 11.66 20.45
C GLY A 22 20.46 10.74 21.63
N ILE A 23 21.67 10.20 21.68
CA ILE A 23 22.10 9.28 22.74
C ILE A 23 23.31 9.85 23.51
N PRO A 24 23.49 9.46 24.78
CA PRO A 24 24.65 9.87 25.56
C PRO A 24 25.96 9.50 24.86
N VAL A 25 26.96 10.38 24.94
CA VAL A 25 28.28 10.13 24.35
C VAL A 25 28.84 8.83 24.95
N PRO A 26 29.10 7.79 24.15
CA PRO A 26 29.52 6.51 24.67
C PRO A 26 30.94 6.58 25.21
N THR A 27 31.25 5.72 26.19
CA THR A 27 32.62 5.48 26.62
C THR A 27 33.41 4.82 25.49
N ILE A 28 34.47 5.48 25.01
CA ILE A 28 35.24 5.03 23.85
C ILE A 28 36.41 4.16 24.34
N ALA A 29 36.32 2.85 24.12
CA ALA A 29 37.39 1.90 24.46
C ALA A 29 38.55 1.95 23.43
N ASP A 30 38.23 2.08 22.15
CA ASP A 30 39.20 2.26 21.06
C ASP A 30 38.81 3.51 20.24
N ARG A 31 39.74 4.46 20.14
CA ARG A 31 39.53 5.75 19.48
C ARG A 31 39.54 5.66 17.94
N HIS A 32 39.96 4.53 17.39
CA HIS A 32 39.94 4.25 15.95
C HIS A 32 38.67 3.52 15.50
N MET A 33 37.89 2.99 16.45
CA MET A 33 36.66 2.27 16.16
C MET A 33 35.42 3.08 16.47
N LEU A 34 34.40 2.94 15.62
CA LEU A 34 33.08 3.48 15.91
C LEU A 34 32.35 2.52 16.87
N PRO A 35 31.90 2.98 18.05
CA PRO A 35 31.27 2.09 19.03
C PRO A 35 30.04 1.38 18.46
N LYS A 36 29.92 0.08 18.72
CA LYS A 36 28.80 -0.76 18.25
C LYS A 36 27.43 -0.16 18.57
N GLY A 37 27.27 0.43 19.75
CA GLY A 37 26.03 1.10 20.14
C GLY A 37 25.62 2.24 19.19
N LEU A 38 26.58 3.02 18.67
CA LEU A 38 26.29 4.06 17.67
C LEU A 38 25.91 3.47 16.32
N VAL A 39 26.53 2.35 15.92
CA VAL A 39 26.21 1.65 14.66
C VAL A 39 24.79 1.09 14.71
N LEU A 40 24.41 0.43 15.81
CA LEU A 40 23.06 -0.12 15.99
C LEU A 40 22.00 0.98 16.02
N GLN A 41 22.27 2.08 16.70
CA GLN A 41 21.36 3.23 16.76
C GLN A 41 21.23 3.94 15.41
N ALA A 42 22.32 4.05 14.64
CA ALA A 42 22.23 4.52 13.27
C ALA A 42 21.40 3.57 12.40
N ALA A 43 21.54 2.26 12.58
CA ALA A 43 20.74 1.26 11.87
C ALA A 43 19.25 1.36 12.19
N GLU A 44 18.87 1.65 13.43
CA GLU A 44 17.49 1.94 13.82
C GLU A 44 16.93 3.15 13.06
N ILE A 45 17.71 4.23 12.92
CA ILE A 45 17.28 5.42 12.16
C ILE A 45 17.06 5.13 10.68
N PHE A 46 17.88 4.26 10.09
CA PHE A 46 17.75 3.86 8.68
C PHE A 46 16.86 2.62 8.48
N GLU A 47 16.22 2.13 9.55
CA GLU A 47 15.37 0.93 9.55
C GLU A 47 16.06 -0.34 8.99
N VAL A 48 17.37 -0.47 9.21
CA VAL A 48 18.18 -1.60 8.75
C VAL A 48 18.35 -2.64 9.85
N SER A 49 17.98 -3.89 9.56
CA SER A 49 18.27 -5.03 10.43
C SER A 49 19.67 -5.57 10.16
N LEU A 50 20.58 -5.39 11.11
CA LEU A 50 21.97 -5.86 11.00
C LEU A 50 22.12 -7.27 11.55
N ARG A 51 22.97 -8.07 10.91
CA ARG A 51 23.34 -9.40 11.43
C ARG A 51 24.22 -9.25 12.66
N ASP A 52 24.23 -10.28 13.50
CA ASP A 52 25.18 -10.34 14.60
C ASP A 52 26.62 -10.36 14.07
N GLY A 53 27.45 -9.48 14.62
CA GLY A 53 28.83 -9.34 14.21
C GLY A 53 29.57 -8.29 15.03
N THR A 54 30.82 -8.06 14.65
CA THR A 54 31.64 -6.96 15.18
C THR A 54 31.09 -5.60 14.75
N ALA A 55 31.47 -4.54 15.47
CA ALA A 55 31.03 -3.18 15.15
C ALA A 55 31.34 -2.78 13.69
N GLU A 56 32.48 -3.22 13.15
CA GLU A 56 32.88 -2.88 11.78
C GLU A 56 32.17 -3.70 10.72
N GLN A 57 31.91 -4.99 10.98
CA GLN A 57 31.09 -5.81 10.09
C GLN A 57 29.67 -5.23 9.99
N GLN A 58 29.09 -4.88 11.13
CA GLN A 58 27.77 -4.27 11.23
C GLN A 58 27.75 -2.86 10.60
N LEU A 59 28.83 -2.11 10.70
CA LEU A 59 28.95 -0.79 10.06
C LEU A 59 29.07 -0.91 8.53
N ARG A 60 29.82 -1.90 8.02
CA ARG A 60 29.89 -2.18 6.58
C ARG A 60 28.53 -2.58 6.04
N GLU A 61 27.85 -3.49 6.74
CA GLU A 61 26.49 -3.92 6.39
C GLU A 61 25.50 -2.74 6.44
N LEU A 62 25.60 -1.85 7.44
CA LEU A 62 24.80 -0.62 7.49
C LEU A 62 25.07 0.29 6.30
N ILE A 63 26.35 0.53 5.95
CA ILE A 63 26.72 1.39 4.83
C ILE A 63 26.15 0.84 3.52
N GLU A 64 26.24 -0.48 3.31
CA GLU A 64 25.75 -1.16 2.12
C GLU A 64 24.21 -1.13 2.06
N LEU A 65 23.53 -1.57 3.12
CA LEU A 65 22.07 -1.70 3.15
C LEU A 65 21.35 -0.34 3.20
N ALA A 66 21.92 0.66 3.88
CA ALA A 66 21.37 2.02 3.92
C ALA A 66 21.91 2.92 2.79
N GLY A 67 22.78 2.42 1.92
CA GLY A 67 23.34 3.17 0.79
C GLY A 67 24.07 4.45 1.21
N LEU A 68 24.86 4.39 2.29
CA LEU A 68 25.49 5.59 2.86
C LEU A 68 26.64 6.08 1.96
N VAL A 69 26.48 7.29 1.41
CA VAL A 69 27.45 7.93 0.52
C VAL A 69 27.98 9.24 1.11
N ASP A 70 29.21 9.60 0.75
CA ASP A 70 29.78 10.91 1.06
C ASP A 70 29.13 12.04 0.22
N ALA A 71 29.56 13.28 0.46
CA ALA A 71 29.04 14.45 -0.25
C ALA A 71 29.28 14.44 -1.77
N THR A 72 30.16 13.57 -2.27
CA THR A 72 30.46 13.40 -3.70
C THR A 72 29.67 12.24 -4.33
N GLY A 73 28.84 11.54 -3.54
CA GLY A 73 28.07 10.39 -4.00
C GLY A 73 28.85 9.07 -3.99
N LYS A 74 30.06 9.05 -3.42
CA LYS A 74 30.84 7.82 -3.29
C LYS A 74 30.46 7.09 -2.00
N THR A 75 30.23 5.78 -2.08
CA THR A 75 29.96 4.94 -0.91
C THR A 75 31.02 5.14 0.16
N LEU A 76 30.58 5.29 1.41
CA LEU A 76 31.48 5.40 2.55
C LEU A 76 32.33 4.13 2.67
N ASP A 77 33.59 4.28 3.00
CA ASP A 77 34.50 3.14 3.20
C ASP A 77 35.61 3.54 4.17
N PHE A 78 36.22 2.55 4.83
CA PHE A 78 37.29 2.74 5.80
C PHE A 78 38.58 3.16 5.09
N ARG A 79 38.72 4.44 4.76
CA ARG A 79 39.86 4.98 3.99
C ARG A 79 41.25 4.81 4.65
N SER A 80 41.34 4.17 5.82
CA SER A 80 42.60 3.89 6.52
C SER A 80 42.47 2.81 7.62
N GLY A 81 41.49 1.90 7.52
CA GLY A 81 41.25 0.88 8.56
C GLY A 81 40.72 1.40 9.90
N SER A 82 40.23 2.65 9.95
CA SER A 82 39.65 3.25 11.16
C SER A 82 38.21 3.70 10.87
N SER A 83 37.25 2.96 11.40
CA SER A 83 35.81 3.23 11.25
C SER A 83 35.37 4.56 11.89
N ALA A 84 36.10 5.05 12.89
CA ALA A 84 35.79 6.30 13.58
C ALA A 84 35.82 7.55 12.67
N TYR A 85 36.53 7.51 11.54
CA TYR A 85 36.58 8.62 10.59
C TYR A 85 35.26 8.84 9.84
N LEU A 86 34.37 7.84 9.81
CA LEU A 86 33.07 7.96 9.17
C LEU A 86 32.05 8.69 10.04
N ALA A 87 32.32 8.87 11.34
CA ALA A 87 31.35 9.45 12.27
C ALA A 87 30.82 10.84 11.84
N PRO A 88 31.64 11.79 11.38
CA PRO A 88 31.14 13.10 10.93
C PRO A 88 30.23 13.00 9.70
N ASP A 89 30.51 12.09 8.77
CA ASP A 89 29.71 11.95 7.55
C ASP A 89 28.40 11.23 7.84
N ILE A 90 28.42 10.16 8.65
CA ILE A 90 27.21 9.49 9.12
C ILE A 90 26.33 10.46 9.91
N ALA A 91 26.90 11.31 10.77
CA ALA A 91 26.15 12.33 11.50
C ALA A 91 25.43 13.31 10.56
N LYS A 92 26.10 13.78 9.50
CA LYS A 92 25.48 14.65 8.48
C LYS A 92 24.36 13.94 7.73
N ILE A 93 24.55 12.67 7.37
CA ILE A 93 23.54 11.89 6.65
C ILE A 93 22.31 11.70 7.55
N ILE A 94 22.51 11.35 8.82
CA ILE A 94 21.43 11.23 9.82
C ILE A 94 20.71 12.55 10.00
N GLN A 95 21.41 13.67 10.11
CA GLN A 95 20.76 14.97 10.24
C GLN A 95 19.95 15.33 9.00
N LYS A 96 20.47 15.05 7.79
CA LYS A 96 19.75 15.24 6.54
C LYS A 96 18.50 14.36 6.48
N HIS A 97 18.61 13.11 6.93
CA HIS A 97 17.50 12.16 7.03
C HIS A 97 16.44 12.66 8.01
N LYS A 98 16.82 13.04 9.24
CA LYS A 98 15.91 13.63 10.24
C LYS A 98 15.23 14.91 9.75
N ASN A 99 15.97 15.80 9.06
CA ASN A 99 15.39 17.01 8.48
C ASN A 99 14.40 16.69 7.36
N TYR A 100 14.68 15.67 6.53
CA TYR A 100 13.77 15.20 5.50
C TYR A 100 12.49 14.61 6.12
N GLN A 101 12.64 13.73 7.13
CA GLN A 101 11.51 13.16 7.89
C GLN A 101 10.69 14.23 8.60
N SER A 102 11.33 15.25 9.20
CA SER A 102 10.65 16.39 9.83
C SER A 102 9.88 17.22 8.81
N ARG A 103 10.43 17.48 7.61
CA ARG A 103 9.73 18.22 6.55
C ARG A 103 8.55 17.43 5.97
N ILE A 104 8.65 16.10 5.93
CA ILE A 104 7.55 15.20 5.62
C ILE A 104 6.49 15.27 6.73
N ALA A 105 6.89 15.19 8.00
CA ALA A 105 6.00 15.28 9.16
C ALA A 105 5.31 16.65 9.27
N ASP A 106 5.98 17.75 8.92
CA ASP A 106 5.41 19.10 8.90
C ASP A 106 4.42 19.27 7.73
N ARG A 107 4.71 18.68 6.56
CA ARG A 107 3.75 18.62 5.43
C ARG A 107 2.53 17.77 5.76
N HIS A 108 2.71 16.64 6.43
CA HIS A 108 1.61 15.82 6.93
C HIS A 108 0.88 16.49 8.10
N SER A 109 1.53 17.32 8.92
CA SER A 109 0.89 18.08 10.00
C SER A 109 0.05 19.23 9.46
N ALA A 110 0.52 19.93 8.43
CA ALA A 110 -0.27 20.93 7.70
C ALA A 110 -1.50 20.32 7.00
N SER A 111 -1.42 19.04 6.58
CA SER A 111 -2.57 18.30 6.04
C SER A 111 -3.45 17.67 7.14
N ARG A 112 -2.91 17.35 8.32
CA ARG A 112 -3.63 16.80 9.49
C ARG A 112 -4.42 17.85 10.27
N ILE A 113 -4.02 19.12 10.25
CA ILE A 113 -4.80 20.22 10.86
C ILE A 113 -6.19 20.37 10.20
N ALA A 114 -6.40 19.82 9.00
CA ALA A 114 -7.70 19.79 8.34
C ALA A 114 -8.53 18.51 8.62
N LEU A 115 -7.99 17.48 9.28
CA LEU A 115 -8.65 16.19 9.54
C LEU A 115 -8.11 15.55 10.84
N ALA A 116 -8.32 16.19 11.98
CA ALA A 116 -8.03 15.61 13.28
C ALA A 116 -9.28 14.91 13.84
N ASP A 117 -9.33 13.57 13.74
CA ASP A 117 -10.23 12.74 14.55
C ASP A 117 -9.39 11.78 15.44
N SER A 118 -9.10 12.28 16.65
CA SER A 118 -9.13 11.64 17.97
C SER A 118 -8.58 10.22 18.27
N ARG A 119 -7.72 9.60 17.44
CA ARG A 119 -7.30 8.18 17.69
C ARG A 119 -6.01 7.92 18.47
N GLU A 120 -5.19 8.93 18.81
CA GLU A 120 -3.87 8.68 19.44
C GLU A 120 -3.75 9.15 20.91
N THR A 121 -4.78 9.77 21.48
CA THR A 121 -4.77 10.23 22.89
C THR A 121 -5.52 9.25 23.80
N ALA A 122 -5.11 9.14 25.07
CA ALA A 122 -5.89 8.41 26.06
C ALA A 122 -7.29 9.03 26.19
N ALA A 123 -8.33 8.21 26.37
CA ALA A 123 -9.66 8.73 26.58
C ALA A 123 -9.72 9.49 27.91
N GLU A 124 -10.33 10.67 27.90
CA GLU A 124 -10.46 11.55 29.08
C GLU A 124 -11.55 11.06 30.03
N THR A 125 -12.51 10.30 29.50
CA THR A 125 -13.64 9.76 30.27
C THR A 125 -13.87 8.27 30.04
N LYS A 126 -14.50 7.60 31.01
CA LYS A 126 -14.84 6.17 30.89
C LYS A 126 -15.81 5.88 29.74
N ILE A 127 -16.77 6.78 29.50
CA ILE A 127 -17.74 6.61 28.41
C ILE A 127 -17.06 6.71 27.04
N GLU A 128 -16.11 7.63 26.90
CA GLU A 128 -15.30 7.77 25.69
C GLU A 128 -14.46 6.51 25.45
N ALA A 129 -13.77 6.00 26.48
CA ALA A 129 -12.98 4.77 26.38
C ALA A 129 -13.85 3.56 25.95
N VAL A 130 -15.03 3.41 26.55
CA VAL A 130 -15.99 2.35 26.20
C VAL A 130 -16.46 2.47 24.75
N ASN A 131 -16.83 3.68 24.31
CA ASN A 131 -17.30 3.91 22.95
C ASN A 131 -16.21 3.63 21.92
N ARG A 132 -14.96 4.04 22.19
CA ARG A 132 -13.81 3.75 21.32
C ARG A 132 -13.55 2.25 21.24
N ILE A 133 -13.58 1.54 22.36
CA ILE A 133 -13.45 0.06 22.37
C ILE A 133 -14.55 -0.59 21.52
N SER A 134 -15.81 -0.16 21.69
CA SER A 134 -16.92 -0.74 20.92
C SER A 134 -16.84 -0.43 19.42
N GLN A 135 -16.30 0.74 19.04
CA GLN A 135 -16.02 1.08 17.64
C GLN A 135 -14.94 0.18 17.05
N LEU A 136 -13.88 -0.14 17.80
CA LEU A 136 -12.83 -1.06 17.33
C LEU A 136 -13.35 -2.45 16.99
N THR A 137 -14.43 -2.88 17.64
CA THR A 137 -14.99 -4.23 17.48
C THR A 137 -16.30 -4.28 16.68
N ASN A 138 -16.71 -3.17 16.07
CA ASN A 138 -17.96 -3.05 15.30
C ASN A 138 -19.22 -3.52 16.08
N SER A 139 -19.21 -3.39 17.41
CA SER A 139 -20.29 -3.89 18.28
C SER A 139 -21.40 -2.85 18.55
N GLY A 140 -21.31 -1.66 17.97
CA GLY A 140 -22.25 -0.54 18.17
C GLY A 140 -22.01 0.24 19.47
N PRO A 141 -22.60 1.45 19.64
CA PRO A 141 -22.42 2.27 20.84
C PRO A 141 -23.00 1.57 22.09
N GLU A 142 -22.21 1.50 23.16
CA GLU A 142 -22.64 0.91 24.44
C GLU A 142 -23.00 2.01 25.47
N THR A 143 -23.98 1.73 26.34
CA THR A 143 -24.36 2.62 27.44
C THR A 143 -23.72 2.16 28.76
N LEU A 144 -23.28 3.11 29.59
CA LEU A 144 -22.83 2.80 30.95
C LEU A 144 -24.00 2.23 31.78
N GLY A 145 -23.69 1.25 32.62
CA GLY A 145 -24.63 0.71 33.60
C GLY A 145 -24.77 1.62 34.83
N PRO A 146 -25.64 1.24 35.80
CA PRO A 146 -25.86 1.98 37.03
C PRO A 146 -24.54 2.31 37.76
N GLY A 147 -24.36 3.58 38.13
CA GLY A 147 -23.16 4.07 38.81
C GLY A 147 -21.97 4.38 37.90
N SER A 148 -22.21 4.70 36.62
CA SER A 148 -21.17 5.06 35.64
C SER A 148 -20.13 3.93 35.40
N LYS A 149 -20.60 2.68 35.49
CA LYS A 149 -19.77 1.48 35.33
C LYS A 149 -19.92 0.90 33.92
N GLU A 150 -18.81 0.44 33.37
CA GLU A 150 -18.78 -0.31 32.12
C GLU A 150 -19.57 -1.62 32.23
N ARG A 151 -20.30 -1.96 31.17
CA ARG A 151 -20.96 -3.26 31.07
C ARG A 151 -19.91 -4.33 30.73
N LYS A 152 -20.14 -5.56 31.21
CA LYS A 152 -19.29 -6.71 30.89
C LYS A 152 -19.28 -7.03 29.38
N SER A 153 -20.35 -6.65 28.66
CA SER A 153 -20.48 -6.78 27.21
C SER A 153 -19.32 -6.14 26.46
N VAL A 154 -18.83 -4.97 26.90
CA VAL A 154 -17.69 -4.27 26.28
C VAL A 154 -16.46 -5.18 26.19
N LEU A 155 -16.11 -5.88 27.28
CA LEU A 155 -14.95 -6.77 27.31
C LEU A 155 -15.19 -8.07 26.53
N ILE A 156 -16.42 -8.58 26.51
CA ILE A 156 -16.80 -9.77 25.72
C ILE A 156 -16.68 -9.45 24.23
N ASN A 157 -17.21 -8.31 23.82
CA ASN A 157 -17.17 -7.81 22.45
C ASN A 157 -15.72 -7.53 22.04
N LEU A 158 -14.91 -6.95 22.93
CA LEU A 158 -13.48 -6.76 22.70
C LEU A 158 -12.75 -8.10 22.48
N HIS A 159 -12.94 -9.07 23.38
CA HIS A 159 -12.33 -10.40 23.26
C HIS A 159 -12.69 -11.09 21.94
N ARG A 160 -13.97 -11.02 21.55
CA ARG A 160 -14.45 -11.60 20.28
C ARG A 160 -13.93 -10.84 19.06
N GLY A 161 -13.98 -9.51 19.10
CA GLY A 161 -13.57 -8.64 17.98
C GLY A 161 -12.07 -8.70 17.70
N LEU A 162 -11.25 -9.01 18.71
CA LEU A 162 -9.83 -9.32 18.55
C LEU A 162 -9.54 -10.75 18.05
N GLY A 163 -10.58 -11.55 17.78
CA GLY A 163 -10.43 -12.90 17.23
C GLY A 163 -10.00 -13.96 18.25
N PHE A 164 -10.11 -13.70 19.56
CA PHE A 164 -9.73 -14.67 20.60
C PHE A 164 -10.76 -15.79 20.84
N GLY A 165 -11.81 -15.86 20.02
CA GLY A 165 -12.91 -16.81 20.16
C GLY A 165 -13.95 -16.37 21.20
N ASP A 166 -14.75 -17.32 21.69
CA ASP A 166 -15.77 -17.05 22.70
C ASP A 166 -15.15 -16.65 24.04
N ALA A 167 -15.73 -15.61 24.65
CA ALA A 167 -15.24 -15.07 25.91
C ALA A 167 -15.52 -16.06 27.06
N PRO A 168 -14.54 -16.36 27.94
CA PRO A 168 -14.74 -17.26 29.05
C PRO A 168 -15.70 -16.69 30.11
N HIS A 169 -16.44 -17.56 30.79
CA HIS A 169 -17.33 -17.18 31.88
C HIS A 169 -16.57 -16.88 33.18
N VAL A 170 -15.94 -15.69 33.25
CA VAL A 170 -15.14 -15.23 34.40
C VAL A 170 -15.57 -13.84 34.90
N SER A 171 -15.01 -13.33 36.00
CA SER A 171 -15.32 -11.97 36.49
C SER A 171 -14.88 -10.88 35.49
N LYS A 172 -15.32 -9.63 35.69
CA LYS A 172 -14.96 -8.53 34.77
C LYS A 172 -13.46 -8.23 34.83
N SER A 173 -12.89 -8.19 36.03
CA SER A 173 -11.46 -7.92 36.22
C SER A 173 -10.61 -9.06 35.67
N GLU A 174 -11.06 -10.30 35.84
CA GLU A 174 -10.40 -11.49 35.30
C GLU A 174 -10.49 -11.57 33.77
N LEU A 175 -11.64 -11.18 33.17
CA LEU A 175 -11.76 -11.08 31.72
C LEU A 175 -10.83 -10.00 31.16
N GLY A 176 -10.76 -8.82 31.82
CA GLY A 176 -9.82 -7.76 31.48
C GLY A 176 -8.36 -8.23 31.54
N ARG A 177 -7.98 -8.95 32.61
CA ARG A 177 -6.64 -9.54 32.77
C ARG A 177 -6.29 -10.47 31.61
N ARG A 178 -7.19 -11.39 31.25
CA ARG A 178 -6.96 -12.35 30.15
C ARG A 178 -6.81 -11.68 28.80
N ILE A 179 -7.59 -10.63 28.53
CA ILE A 179 -7.45 -9.82 27.31
C ILE A 179 -6.09 -9.13 27.32
N ALA A 180 -5.70 -8.51 28.43
CA ALA A 180 -4.41 -7.84 28.57
C ALA A 180 -3.21 -8.79 28.38
N GLU A 181 -3.28 -10.01 28.94
CA GLU A 181 -2.26 -11.05 28.75
C GLU A 181 -2.13 -11.47 27.29
N LYS A 182 -3.26 -11.69 26.61
CA LYS A 182 -3.28 -12.02 25.17
C LYS A 182 -2.72 -10.90 24.30
N LEU A 183 -2.90 -9.64 24.71
CA LEU A 183 -2.39 -8.44 24.04
C LEU A 183 -0.94 -8.07 24.46
N GLY A 184 -0.33 -8.85 25.35
CA GLY A 184 1.02 -8.58 25.86
C GLY A 184 1.15 -7.23 26.56
N THR A 185 0.14 -6.82 27.34
CA THR A 185 0.17 -5.60 28.16
C THR A 185 0.02 -5.92 29.64
N ARG A 186 0.56 -5.03 30.50
CA ARG A 186 0.54 -5.22 31.95
C ARG A 186 -0.85 -4.99 32.52
N TRP A 187 -1.36 -5.93 33.30
CA TRP A 187 -2.60 -5.78 34.07
C TRP A 187 -2.31 -5.84 35.56
N GLY A 188 -2.62 -4.77 36.29
CA GLY A 188 -2.36 -4.67 37.73
C GLY A 188 -3.57 -4.20 38.53
N TYR A 189 -3.38 -4.01 39.84
CA TYR A 189 -4.43 -3.59 40.76
C TYR A 189 -4.98 -2.19 40.43
N GLU A 190 -4.24 -1.38 39.67
CA GLU A 190 -4.68 -0.08 39.18
C GLU A 190 -5.78 -0.16 38.11
N CYS A 191 -5.95 -1.32 37.47
CA CYS A 191 -6.85 -1.52 36.34
C CYS A 191 -8.30 -1.83 36.76
N TYR A 192 -8.56 -2.12 38.03
CA TYR A 192 -9.89 -2.47 38.54
C TYR A 192 -10.09 -2.00 39.99
N SER A 193 -11.34 -1.79 40.39
CA SER A 193 -11.69 -1.50 41.79
C SER A 193 -12.12 -2.76 42.54
N SER A 194 -12.17 -2.67 43.87
CA SER A 194 -12.67 -3.76 44.74
C SER A 194 -14.07 -4.27 44.41
N GLY A 195 -14.87 -3.46 43.68
CA GLY A 195 -16.20 -3.83 43.18
C GLY A 195 -16.22 -4.32 41.73
N GLU A 196 -15.14 -4.95 41.25
CA GLU A 196 -15.02 -5.56 39.91
C GLU A 196 -15.28 -4.58 38.74
N SER A 197 -15.13 -3.28 38.98
CA SER A 197 -15.33 -2.25 37.95
C SER A 197 -13.99 -1.86 37.36
N ILE A 198 -13.87 -1.87 36.04
CA ILE A 198 -12.62 -1.50 35.36
C ILE A 198 -12.42 0.02 35.53
N THR A 199 -11.21 0.42 35.90
CA THR A 199 -10.86 1.84 36.04
C THR A 199 -10.70 2.47 34.65
N LEU A 200 -10.67 3.81 34.59
CA LEU A 200 -10.37 4.49 33.32
C LEU A 200 -8.98 4.09 32.80
N GLU A 201 -8.01 3.98 33.70
CA GLU A 201 -6.67 3.45 33.42
C GLU A 201 -6.73 2.05 32.81
N GLY A 202 -7.51 1.13 33.40
CA GLY A 202 -7.69 -0.22 32.87
C GLY A 202 -8.33 -0.22 31.46
N LEU A 203 -9.33 0.63 31.23
CA LEU A 203 -9.97 0.75 29.91
C LEU A 203 -9.02 1.34 28.87
N ASN A 204 -8.31 2.43 29.18
CA ASN A 204 -7.33 3.04 28.30
C ASN A 204 -6.17 2.08 27.97
N ARG A 205 -5.78 1.24 28.92
CA ARG A 205 -4.73 0.25 28.71
C ARG A 205 -5.16 -0.88 27.77
N LEU A 206 -6.41 -1.35 27.88
CA LEU A 206 -6.98 -2.30 26.91
C LEU A 206 -7.19 -1.65 25.55
N LEU A 207 -7.69 -0.41 25.51
CA LEU A 207 -7.91 0.35 24.29
C LEU A 207 -6.60 0.51 23.51
N PHE A 208 -5.55 1.02 24.16
CA PHE A 208 -4.23 1.20 23.54
C PHE A 208 -3.64 -0.13 23.06
N ALA A 209 -3.74 -1.19 23.88
CA ALA A 209 -3.22 -2.49 23.51
C ALA A 209 -3.99 -3.13 22.35
N ALA A 210 -5.31 -2.95 22.29
CA ALA A 210 -6.16 -3.42 21.20
C ALA A 210 -5.94 -2.62 19.91
N GLU A 211 -5.82 -1.28 19.98
CA GLU A 211 -5.44 -0.43 18.85
C GLU A 211 -4.08 -0.85 18.32
N ARG A 212 -3.09 -1.05 19.21
CA ARG A 212 -1.76 -1.54 18.85
C ARG A 212 -1.82 -2.92 18.20
N GLU A 213 -2.58 -3.87 18.73
CA GLU A 213 -2.68 -5.22 18.16
C GLU A 213 -3.40 -5.21 16.80
N LEU A 214 -4.46 -4.42 16.64
CA LEU A 214 -5.15 -4.26 15.35
C LEU A 214 -4.26 -3.54 14.33
N ASP A 215 -3.48 -2.55 14.76
CA ASP A 215 -2.52 -1.87 13.90
C ASP A 215 -1.30 -2.75 13.60
N GLN A 216 -0.83 -3.55 14.54
CA GLN A 216 0.21 -4.55 14.32
C GLN A 216 -0.28 -5.71 13.46
N GLY A 217 -1.56 -6.10 13.54
CA GLY A 217 -2.21 -7.05 12.64
C GLY A 217 -2.35 -6.49 11.22
N LYS A 218 -2.74 -5.22 11.07
CA LYS A 218 -2.74 -4.49 9.78
C LYS A 218 -1.31 -4.33 9.22
N ARG A 219 -0.31 -4.08 10.09
CA ARG A 219 1.11 -3.93 9.72
C ARG A 219 1.79 -5.27 9.42
N ARG A 220 1.44 -6.37 10.11
CA ARG A 220 1.94 -7.73 9.86
C ARG A 220 1.38 -8.38 8.59
N LEU A 221 0.31 -7.82 7.98
CA LEU A 221 -0.42 -8.44 6.86
C LEU A 221 -0.65 -7.56 5.62
N THR A 222 0.24 -6.64 5.24
CA THR A 222 0.10 -5.95 3.93
C THR A 222 1.41 -5.77 3.19
N SER A 223 2.05 -6.89 2.83
CA SER A 223 3.01 -6.90 1.72
C SER A 223 2.35 -6.35 0.44
N ILE A 224 3.14 -5.94 -0.56
CA ILE A 224 2.58 -5.46 -1.83
C ILE A 224 1.69 -6.53 -2.48
N SER A 225 2.12 -7.80 -2.42
CA SER A 225 1.36 -8.93 -2.95
C SER A 225 0.07 -9.22 -2.17
N ASP A 226 0.05 -9.04 -0.85
CA ASP A 226 -1.18 -9.28 -0.06
C ASP A 226 -2.24 -8.20 -0.31
N GLU A 227 -1.81 -6.94 -0.45
CA GLU A 227 -2.73 -5.86 -0.89
C GLU A 227 -3.26 -6.13 -2.30
N ALA A 228 -2.38 -6.53 -3.23
CA ALA A 228 -2.79 -6.87 -4.59
C ALA A 228 -3.82 -8.02 -4.61
N LYS A 229 -3.63 -9.06 -3.79
CA LYS A 229 -4.60 -10.18 -3.64
C LYS A 229 -5.97 -9.70 -3.14
N ILE A 230 -5.97 -8.86 -2.11
CA ILE A 230 -7.20 -8.34 -1.51
C ILE A 230 -7.94 -7.45 -2.51
N TYR A 231 -7.24 -6.54 -3.18
CA TYR A 231 -7.81 -5.69 -4.23
C TYR A 231 -8.32 -6.51 -5.41
N ALA A 232 -7.59 -7.54 -5.83
CA ALA A 232 -8.04 -8.43 -6.89
C ALA A 232 -9.38 -9.10 -6.55
N GLY A 233 -9.58 -9.56 -5.32
CA GLY A 233 -10.85 -10.16 -4.89
C GLY A 233 -12.05 -9.21 -5.06
N ALA A 234 -11.92 -7.97 -4.58
CA ALA A 234 -12.97 -6.96 -4.71
C ALA A 234 -13.23 -6.56 -6.17
N ILE A 235 -12.17 -6.35 -6.95
CA ILE A 235 -12.26 -6.00 -8.37
C ILE A 235 -12.92 -7.14 -9.16
N LEU A 236 -12.46 -8.39 -8.98
CA LEU A 236 -12.99 -9.57 -9.67
C LEU A 236 -14.49 -9.73 -9.40
N GLN A 237 -14.92 -9.61 -8.15
CA GLN A 237 -16.33 -9.68 -7.80
C GLN A 237 -17.14 -8.61 -8.54
N SER A 238 -16.64 -7.38 -8.60
CA SER A 238 -17.29 -6.26 -9.30
C SER A 238 -17.40 -6.49 -10.80
N ILE A 239 -16.30 -6.88 -11.47
CA ILE A 239 -16.27 -7.03 -12.93
C ILE A 239 -17.02 -8.27 -13.42
N ILE A 240 -17.02 -9.37 -12.63
CA ILE A 240 -17.72 -10.61 -12.97
C ILE A 240 -19.23 -10.44 -12.80
N ASN A 241 -19.68 -9.73 -11.76
CA ASN A 241 -21.10 -9.47 -11.53
C ASN A 241 -21.76 -8.68 -12.67
N THR A 242 -20.98 -7.98 -13.49
CA THR A 242 -21.48 -7.17 -14.61
C THR A 242 -21.12 -7.76 -15.96
N ALA A 243 -20.40 -8.89 -15.99
CA ALA A 243 -20.06 -9.60 -17.20
C ALA A 243 -21.13 -10.63 -17.56
N SER A 244 -21.34 -10.82 -18.86
CA SER A 244 -22.02 -12.00 -19.36
C SER A 244 -21.07 -13.19 -19.21
N ILE A 245 -21.53 -14.25 -18.54
CA ILE A 245 -20.75 -15.47 -18.31
C ILE A 245 -21.26 -16.60 -19.20
N ASP A 246 -20.41 -17.09 -20.09
CA ASP A 246 -20.64 -18.34 -20.79
C ASP A 246 -20.17 -19.51 -19.91
N LYS A 247 -21.13 -20.27 -19.39
CA LYS A 247 -20.90 -21.42 -18.49
C LYS A 247 -20.24 -22.62 -19.17
N ILE A 248 -20.25 -22.69 -20.50
CA ILE A 248 -19.60 -23.78 -21.24
C ILE A 248 -18.11 -23.51 -21.35
N THR A 249 -17.75 -22.25 -21.63
CA THR A 249 -16.35 -21.85 -21.83
C THR A 249 -15.70 -21.22 -20.59
N ASP A 250 -16.47 -21.03 -19.52
CA ASP A 250 -16.14 -20.22 -18.33
C ASP A 250 -15.61 -18.82 -18.72
N SER A 251 -16.10 -18.27 -19.83
CA SER A 251 -15.64 -16.98 -20.33
C SER A 251 -16.55 -15.84 -19.85
N ALA A 252 -15.92 -14.76 -19.38
CA ALA A 252 -16.61 -13.53 -19.01
C ALA A 252 -16.39 -12.46 -20.08
N ALA A 253 -17.46 -11.79 -20.49
CA ALA A 253 -17.37 -10.69 -21.44
C ALA A 253 -18.29 -9.52 -21.10
N TRP A 254 -17.81 -8.31 -21.37
CA TRP A 254 -18.63 -7.10 -21.40
C TRP A 254 -19.05 -6.76 -22.82
N THR A 255 -20.26 -6.26 -22.99
CA THR A 255 -20.70 -5.63 -24.24
C THR A 255 -20.53 -4.12 -24.12
N GLY A 256 -20.09 -3.48 -25.21
CA GLY A 256 -19.85 -2.04 -25.20
C GLY A 256 -21.12 -1.23 -24.99
N LYS A 257 -22.25 -1.72 -25.52
CA LYS A 257 -23.55 -1.05 -25.38
C LYS A 257 -23.99 -1.00 -23.92
N SER A 258 -24.07 -2.16 -23.25
CA SER A 258 -24.49 -2.23 -21.84
C SER A 258 -23.52 -1.50 -20.92
N ALA A 259 -22.21 -1.59 -21.17
CA ALA A 259 -21.19 -0.87 -20.40
C ALA A 259 -21.36 0.66 -20.49
N VAL A 260 -21.56 1.19 -21.70
CA VAL A 260 -21.76 2.63 -21.92
C VAL A 260 -23.11 3.09 -21.36
N GLU A 261 -24.19 2.33 -21.56
CA GLU A 261 -25.51 2.65 -21.00
C GLU A 261 -25.47 2.72 -19.47
N GLU A 262 -24.77 1.79 -18.82
CA GLU A 262 -24.61 1.81 -17.37
C GLU A 262 -23.81 3.04 -16.90
N MET A 263 -22.68 3.34 -17.54
CA MET A 263 -21.88 4.53 -17.20
C MET A 263 -22.68 5.83 -17.42
N LEU A 264 -23.55 5.88 -18.44
CA LEU A 264 -24.43 7.03 -18.66
C LEU A 264 -25.49 7.15 -17.56
N ALA A 265 -26.10 6.03 -17.15
CA ALA A 265 -27.10 6.00 -16.09
C ALA A 265 -26.55 6.50 -14.75
N THR A 266 -25.26 6.29 -14.48
CA THR A 266 -24.58 6.80 -13.27
C THR A 266 -23.88 8.14 -13.47
N SER A 267 -24.03 8.77 -14.65
CA SER A 267 -23.34 10.02 -15.00
C SER A 267 -21.81 9.95 -14.87
N TYR A 268 -21.23 8.76 -15.07
CA TYR A 268 -19.78 8.57 -14.97
C TYR A 268 -19.05 9.41 -16.03
N PRO A 269 -17.98 10.14 -15.65
CA PRO A 269 -17.15 10.87 -16.60
C PRO A 269 -16.65 9.96 -17.72
N HIS A 270 -16.49 10.50 -18.93
CA HIS A 270 -15.96 9.74 -20.08
C HIS A 270 -16.84 8.61 -20.65
N ALA A 271 -18.06 8.39 -20.13
CA ALA A 271 -19.02 7.42 -20.67
C ALA A 271 -19.28 7.55 -22.19
N ARG A 272 -19.10 8.76 -22.75
CA ARG A 272 -19.27 9.08 -24.18
C ARG A 272 -18.03 8.83 -25.04
N GLN A 273 -16.96 8.26 -24.49
CA GLN A 273 -15.75 7.93 -25.23
C GLN A 273 -15.80 6.50 -25.80
N THR A 274 -15.19 6.32 -26.96
CA THR A 274 -15.15 5.03 -27.66
C THR A 274 -14.18 4.02 -27.04
N GLU A 275 -13.28 4.49 -26.18
CA GLU A 275 -12.35 3.73 -25.35
C GLU A 275 -13.03 3.10 -24.14
N TRP A 276 -14.31 2.73 -24.28
CA TRP A 276 -15.17 2.26 -23.19
C TRP A 276 -14.60 1.12 -22.34
N PRO A 277 -13.79 0.13 -22.82
CA PRO A 277 -13.28 -0.91 -21.93
C PRO A 277 -12.30 -0.39 -20.89
N GLY A 278 -11.61 0.72 -21.18
CA GLY A 278 -10.75 1.40 -20.20
C GLY A 278 -11.59 2.06 -19.12
N TRP A 279 -12.50 2.94 -19.55
CA TRP A 279 -13.38 3.69 -18.66
C TRP A 279 -14.32 2.81 -17.83
N TYR A 280 -14.85 1.74 -18.41
CA TYR A 280 -15.73 0.82 -17.69
C TYR A 280 -14.97 -0.01 -16.65
N PHE A 281 -13.72 -0.42 -16.96
CA PHE A 281 -12.88 -1.08 -15.97
C PHE A 281 -12.56 -0.13 -14.81
N GLU A 282 -12.14 1.10 -15.10
CA GLU A 282 -11.87 2.13 -14.10
C GLU A 282 -13.10 2.35 -13.21
N TYR A 283 -14.27 2.60 -13.81
CA TYR A 283 -15.53 2.74 -13.10
C TYR A 283 -15.80 1.57 -12.14
N LYS A 284 -15.71 0.32 -12.62
CA LYS A 284 -16.05 -0.88 -11.82
C LYS A 284 -15.05 -1.18 -10.73
N ALA A 285 -13.78 -1.03 -11.02
CA ALA A 285 -12.72 -1.30 -10.08
C ALA A 285 -12.65 -0.20 -9.01
N LEU A 286 -12.72 1.09 -9.38
CA LEU A 286 -12.72 2.19 -8.40
C LEU A 286 -13.94 2.13 -7.49
N THR A 287 -15.13 1.88 -8.03
CA THR A 287 -16.34 1.73 -7.21
C THR A 287 -16.16 0.63 -6.14
N ALA A 288 -15.57 -0.51 -6.51
CA ALA A 288 -15.31 -1.60 -5.57
C ALA A 288 -14.23 -1.23 -4.55
N LEU A 289 -13.09 -0.71 -5.00
CA LEU A 289 -11.96 -0.37 -4.15
C LEU A 289 -12.33 0.73 -3.14
N MET A 290 -12.99 1.79 -3.57
CA MET A 290 -13.39 2.89 -2.70
C MET A 290 -14.45 2.47 -1.70
N LYS A 291 -15.40 1.61 -2.10
CA LYS A 291 -16.42 1.08 -1.21
C LYS A 291 -15.83 0.19 -0.11
N ASP A 292 -14.94 -0.72 -0.48
CA ASP A 292 -14.46 -1.76 0.44
C ASP A 292 -13.22 -1.32 1.25
N PHE A 293 -12.42 -0.39 0.71
CA PHE A 293 -11.14 0.03 1.31
C PHE A 293 -10.98 1.55 1.48
N GLY A 294 -11.96 2.36 1.06
CA GLY A 294 -11.81 3.82 1.05
C GLY A 294 -10.77 4.29 0.03
N GLY A 295 -10.16 5.46 0.27
CA GLY A 295 -9.20 6.07 -0.65
C GLY A 295 -9.87 6.76 -1.83
N GLY A 296 -9.06 7.10 -2.84
CA GLY A 296 -9.54 7.83 -4.02
C GLY A 296 -8.40 8.28 -4.93
N PRO A 297 -8.69 9.06 -5.98
CA PRO A 297 -7.65 9.52 -6.91
C PRO A 297 -6.64 10.42 -6.20
N GLU A 298 -5.37 10.30 -6.58
CA GLU A 298 -4.28 11.15 -6.07
C GLU A 298 -3.52 11.79 -7.24
N ARG A 299 -3.26 13.09 -7.13
CA ARG A 299 -2.53 13.83 -8.14
C ARG A 299 -1.06 13.94 -7.78
N VAL A 300 -0.18 13.46 -8.66
CA VAL A 300 1.27 13.64 -8.56
C VAL A 300 1.75 14.38 -9.82
N GLY A 301 2.33 15.56 -9.63
CA GLY A 301 2.68 16.45 -10.74
C GLY A 301 1.45 16.82 -11.58
N THR A 302 1.49 16.53 -12.88
CA THR A 302 0.38 16.86 -13.80
C THR A 302 -0.69 15.79 -13.92
N THR A 303 -0.43 14.56 -13.46
CA THR A 303 -1.32 13.41 -13.62
C THR A 303 -2.08 13.08 -12.36
N SER A 304 -3.38 12.82 -12.53
CA SER A 304 -4.21 12.17 -11.53
C SER A 304 -4.12 10.67 -11.76
N PHE A 305 -3.59 9.94 -10.78
CA PHE A 305 -3.59 8.49 -10.74
C PHE A 305 -4.92 8.02 -10.13
N ASP A 306 -5.40 6.87 -10.59
CA ASP A 306 -6.79 6.46 -10.39
C ASP A 306 -7.12 6.14 -8.93
N TYR A 307 -6.21 5.53 -8.17
CA TYR A 307 -6.50 5.06 -6.82
C TYR A 307 -5.30 5.14 -5.86
N LYS A 308 -5.49 5.87 -4.76
CA LYS A 308 -4.61 5.90 -3.60
C LYS A 308 -5.35 5.32 -2.39
N GLY A 309 -4.97 4.10 -2.05
CA GLY A 309 -5.27 3.48 -0.76
C GLY A 309 -4.05 3.62 0.16
N LYS A 310 -3.49 2.49 0.59
CA LYS A 310 -2.18 2.47 1.25
C LYS A 310 -1.06 2.83 0.28
N ARG A 311 -1.07 2.25 -0.92
CA ARG A 311 -0.16 2.58 -2.03
C ARG A 311 -0.92 3.23 -3.18
N LEU A 312 -0.16 3.88 -4.05
CA LEU A 312 -0.68 4.49 -5.26
C LEU A 312 -0.80 3.42 -6.35
N TRP A 313 -1.97 3.38 -7.00
CA TRP A 313 -2.31 2.45 -8.06
C TRP A 313 -2.97 3.17 -9.22
N ASP A 314 -2.66 2.70 -10.42
CA ASP A 314 -3.18 3.21 -11.68
C ASP A 314 -3.78 2.07 -12.49
N LEU A 315 -4.95 2.29 -13.05
CA LEU A 315 -5.73 1.27 -13.74
C LEU A 315 -5.51 1.38 -15.25
N LYS A 316 -5.32 0.23 -15.89
CA LYS A 316 -5.14 0.16 -17.33
C LYS A 316 -5.87 -1.05 -17.90
N THR A 317 -6.37 -0.91 -19.13
CA THR A 317 -6.96 -2.03 -19.89
C THR A 317 -6.11 -2.34 -21.11
N HIS A 318 -5.77 -3.61 -21.29
CA HIS A 318 -4.97 -4.09 -22.42
C HIS A 318 -5.77 -5.05 -23.30
N ALA A 319 -5.80 -4.80 -24.60
CA ALA A 319 -6.63 -5.58 -25.53
C ALA A 319 -5.82 -6.43 -26.52
N ALA A 320 -4.65 -5.93 -26.92
CA ALA A 320 -3.75 -6.59 -27.86
C ALA A 320 -2.43 -5.82 -27.93
N GLY A 321 -1.35 -6.52 -28.30
CA GLY A 321 -0.03 -5.92 -28.52
C GLY A 321 0.98 -6.27 -27.42
N LYS A 322 2.25 -6.04 -27.72
CA LYS A 322 3.38 -6.37 -26.82
C LYS A 322 3.55 -5.36 -25.69
N VAL A 323 3.13 -4.11 -25.92
CA VAL A 323 3.37 -2.98 -25.01
C VAL A 323 2.09 -2.24 -24.68
N ILE A 324 2.02 -1.71 -23.47
CA ILE A 324 0.94 -0.87 -22.99
C ILE A 324 1.47 0.54 -22.67
N PRO A 325 0.91 1.61 -23.28
CA PRO A 325 1.19 2.97 -22.84
C PRO A 325 0.66 3.21 -21.42
N LEU A 326 1.50 3.78 -20.57
CA LEU A 326 1.17 4.15 -19.19
C LEU A 326 0.82 5.65 -19.12
N ASN A 327 1.13 6.29 -17.99
CA ASN A 327 0.95 7.73 -17.79
C ASN A 327 2.16 8.53 -18.30
N ASP A 328 2.07 9.86 -18.19
CA ASP A 328 3.19 10.74 -18.55
C ASP A 328 4.44 10.36 -17.74
N LYS A 329 5.59 10.47 -18.41
CA LYS A 329 6.85 9.98 -17.88
C LYS A 329 7.27 10.75 -16.62
N ALA A 330 7.09 12.06 -16.60
CA ALA A 330 7.54 12.92 -15.52
C ALA A 330 6.79 12.66 -14.20
N SER A 331 5.45 12.68 -14.22
CA SER A 331 4.66 12.35 -13.03
C SER A 331 4.79 10.89 -12.63
N THR A 332 4.99 9.96 -13.59
CA THR A 332 5.24 8.55 -13.26
C THR A 332 6.56 8.37 -12.51
N ILE A 333 7.64 9.00 -12.99
CA ILE A 333 8.94 9.04 -12.29
C ILE A 333 8.77 9.62 -10.89
N GLN A 334 8.11 10.77 -10.78
CA GLN A 334 7.88 11.42 -9.50
C GLN A 334 7.11 10.51 -8.52
N ALA A 335 6.02 9.89 -8.97
CA ALA A 335 5.22 9.01 -8.14
C ALA A 335 6.01 7.79 -7.62
N ILE A 336 6.81 7.18 -8.50
CA ILE A 336 7.66 6.03 -8.14
C ILE A 336 8.71 6.44 -7.11
N ASP A 337 9.41 7.56 -7.36
CA ASP A 337 10.54 7.98 -6.53
C ASP A 337 10.07 8.50 -5.16
N GLU A 338 8.85 9.05 -5.05
CA GLU A 338 8.29 9.54 -3.79
C GLU A 338 7.64 8.46 -2.93
N GLN A 339 6.97 7.47 -3.52
CA GLN A 339 6.11 6.55 -2.76
C GLN A 339 5.86 5.18 -3.42
N GLY A 340 6.51 4.88 -4.54
CA GLY A 340 6.20 3.73 -5.37
C GLY A 340 4.87 3.88 -6.13
N LEU A 341 4.73 3.11 -7.20
CA LEU A 341 3.54 3.14 -8.05
C LEU A 341 3.18 1.73 -8.53
N GLY A 342 1.91 1.40 -8.36
CA GLY A 342 1.30 0.19 -8.86
C GLY A 342 0.51 0.40 -10.15
N PHE A 343 0.45 -0.63 -10.98
CA PHE A 343 -0.43 -0.70 -12.14
C PHE A 343 -1.32 -1.94 -12.02
N ILE A 344 -2.64 -1.73 -12.06
CA ILE A 344 -3.65 -2.80 -12.12
C ILE A 344 -4.10 -2.90 -13.57
N ILE A 345 -3.77 -4.01 -14.22
CA ILE A 345 -3.96 -4.17 -15.66
C ILE A 345 -4.97 -5.28 -15.93
N LEU A 346 -6.13 -4.89 -16.46
CA LEU A 346 -7.10 -5.83 -17.01
C LEU A 346 -6.77 -6.12 -18.47
N SER A 347 -6.29 -7.34 -18.73
CA SER A 347 -6.06 -7.85 -20.07
C SER A 347 -7.27 -8.61 -20.59
N GLY A 348 -7.59 -8.43 -21.88
CA GLY A 348 -8.74 -9.08 -22.51
C GLY A 348 -8.66 -9.09 -24.03
N ALA A 349 -9.65 -9.72 -24.66
CA ALA A 349 -9.76 -9.82 -26.12
C ALA A 349 -10.93 -8.95 -26.62
N PRO A 350 -10.70 -7.98 -27.51
CA PRO A 350 -11.78 -7.18 -28.08
C PRO A 350 -12.52 -7.94 -29.19
N SER A 351 -13.84 -7.79 -29.24
CA SER A 351 -14.62 -8.07 -30.45
C SER A 351 -14.87 -6.81 -31.25
N TYR A 352 -15.04 -6.98 -32.55
CA TYR A 352 -15.38 -5.92 -33.51
C TYR A 352 -16.57 -6.33 -34.38
N GLU A 353 -17.31 -7.36 -33.97
CA GLU A 353 -18.53 -7.77 -34.65
C GLU A 353 -19.58 -6.67 -34.53
N ASN A 354 -20.32 -6.44 -35.62
CA ASN A 354 -21.34 -5.38 -35.74
C ASN A 354 -20.79 -3.98 -35.40
N GLU A 355 -19.53 -3.72 -35.77
CA GLU A 355 -18.86 -2.43 -35.53
C GLU A 355 -19.62 -1.22 -36.08
N ASP A 356 -20.24 -1.36 -37.26
CA ASP A 356 -21.00 -0.26 -37.89
C ASP A 356 -22.30 0.03 -37.14
N GLU A 357 -22.99 -1.00 -36.65
CA GLU A 357 -24.19 -0.82 -35.80
C GLU A 357 -23.81 -0.12 -34.49
N PHE A 358 -22.73 -0.58 -33.85
CA PHE A 358 -22.22 0.05 -32.63
C PHE A 358 -21.81 1.50 -32.88
N TYR A 359 -21.13 1.79 -33.99
CA TYR A 359 -20.75 3.15 -34.38
C TYR A 359 -21.96 4.05 -34.56
N ASN A 360 -22.98 3.57 -35.28
CA ASN A 360 -24.21 4.31 -35.54
C ASN A 360 -24.93 4.62 -34.24
N TRP A 361 -25.19 3.62 -33.41
CA TRP A 361 -25.80 3.78 -32.09
C TRP A 361 -25.01 4.74 -31.19
N HIS A 362 -23.68 4.58 -31.10
CA HIS A 362 -22.85 5.45 -30.27
C HIS A 362 -22.81 6.89 -30.82
N SER A 363 -22.85 7.08 -32.14
CA SER A 363 -22.88 8.43 -32.70
C SER A 363 -24.21 9.12 -32.41
N THR A 364 -25.33 8.46 -32.69
CA THR A 364 -26.67 9.07 -32.61
C THR A 364 -27.19 9.11 -31.18
N THR A 365 -27.19 7.99 -30.47
CA THR A 365 -27.80 7.86 -29.14
C THR A 365 -26.90 8.40 -28.03
N VAL A 366 -25.60 8.10 -28.06
CA VAL A 366 -24.69 8.48 -26.97
C VAL A 366 -24.14 9.90 -27.13
N ARG A 367 -23.76 10.28 -28.37
CA ARG A 367 -23.15 11.60 -28.67
C ARG A 367 -24.11 12.60 -29.31
N GLY A 368 -25.32 12.20 -29.70
CA GLY A 368 -26.29 13.11 -30.34
C GLY A 368 -25.85 13.64 -31.72
N ASN A 369 -24.93 12.96 -32.41
CA ASN A 369 -24.36 13.41 -33.67
C ASN A 369 -24.68 12.42 -34.81
N PRO A 370 -25.00 12.90 -36.02
CA PRO A 370 -25.17 12.01 -37.17
C PRO A 370 -23.85 11.26 -37.46
N PRO A 371 -23.90 9.96 -37.76
CA PRO A 371 -22.70 9.18 -38.06
C PRO A 371 -22.02 9.72 -39.31
N LYS A 372 -20.70 9.87 -39.26
CA LYS A 372 -19.89 10.35 -40.39
C LYS A 372 -19.24 9.16 -41.11
N PRO A 373 -19.03 9.23 -42.43
CA PRO A 373 -18.30 8.20 -43.15
C PRO A 373 -16.92 7.96 -42.52
N ARG A 374 -16.60 6.70 -42.23
CA ARG A 374 -15.34 6.34 -41.60
C ARG A 374 -14.29 6.08 -42.67
N ALA A 375 -13.18 6.80 -42.60
CA ALA A 375 -12.04 6.57 -43.47
C ALA A 375 -11.44 5.18 -43.21
N ARG A 376 -10.81 4.57 -44.23
CA ARG A 376 -10.13 3.26 -44.12
C ARG A 376 -9.08 3.19 -42.99
N LYS A 377 -8.48 4.34 -42.66
CA LYS A 377 -7.49 4.49 -41.57
C LYS A 377 -8.11 4.76 -40.18
N SER A 378 -9.43 4.76 -40.06
CA SER A 378 -10.10 5.01 -38.79
C SER A 378 -9.82 3.87 -37.83
N ARG A 379 -9.54 4.19 -36.56
CA ARG A 379 -9.38 3.18 -35.51
C ARG A 379 -10.65 2.34 -35.43
N ARG A 380 -10.52 1.01 -35.39
CA ARG A 380 -11.64 0.08 -35.19
C ARG A 380 -12.26 0.26 -33.80
N LEU A 381 -13.58 0.17 -33.72
CA LEU A 381 -14.35 0.31 -32.49
C LEU A 381 -14.64 -1.05 -31.88
N LYS A 382 -14.26 -1.23 -30.62
CA LYS A 382 -14.50 -2.47 -29.89
C LYS A 382 -15.98 -2.55 -29.52
N THR A 383 -16.65 -3.64 -29.86
CA THR A 383 -18.08 -3.85 -29.58
C THR A 383 -18.31 -4.74 -28.35
N ALA A 384 -17.34 -5.59 -28.03
CA ALA A 384 -17.29 -6.36 -26.79
C ALA A 384 -15.85 -6.52 -26.29
N PHE A 385 -15.69 -6.97 -25.05
CA PHE A 385 -14.40 -7.22 -24.42
C PHE A 385 -14.46 -8.45 -23.53
N THR A 386 -13.81 -9.54 -23.95
CA THR A 386 -13.68 -10.77 -23.16
C THR A 386 -12.55 -10.60 -22.16
N LEU A 387 -12.85 -10.78 -20.87
CA LEU A 387 -11.90 -10.64 -19.78
C LEU A 387 -10.97 -11.86 -19.72
N ARG A 388 -9.66 -11.66 -19.54
CA ARG A 388 -8.67 -12.75 -19.53
C ARG A 388 -7.84 -12.78 -18.26
N HIS A 389 -7.08 -11.72 -17.99
CA HIS A 389 -6.20 -11.66 -16.83
C HIS A 389 -6.35 -10.33 -16.10
N LEU A 390 -6.25 -10.39 -14.77
CA LEU A 390 -6.05 -9.23 -13.93
C LEU A 390 -4.65 -9.31 -13.32
N ASP A 391 -3.74 -8.48 -13.82
CA ASP A 391 -2.34 -8.47 -13.40
C ASP A 391 -2.05 -7.22 -12.56
N PHE A 392 -1.25 -7.38 -11.51
CA PHE A 392 -0.80 -6.31 -10.63
C PHE A 392 0.72 -6.18 -10.75
N PHE A 393 1.17 -5.00 -11.13
CA PHE A 393 2.58 -4.65 -11.16
C PHE A 393 2.87 -3.55 -10.15
N PHE A 394 4.03 -3.57 -9.49
CA PHE A 394 4.43 -2.53 -8.57
C PHE A 394 5.89 -2.17 -8.72
N ILE A 395 6.16 -0.89 -8.98
CA ILE A 395 7.50 -0.32 -9.05
C ILE A 395 7.75 0.39 -7.72
N ARG A 396 8.81 -0.02 -7.03
CA ARG A 396 8.98 0.24 -5.60
C ARG A 396 9.57 1.61 -5.34
N ASP A 397 10.59 1.93 -6.11
CA ASP A 397 11.47 3.06 -5.91
C ASP A 397 12.24 3.33 -7.21
N HIS A 398 13.09 4.35 -7.14
CA HIS A 398 13.97 4.78 -8.22
C HIS A 398 14.86 3.65 -8.76
N GLN A 399 15.50 2.86 -7.88
CA GLN A 399 16.43 1.80 -8.30
C GLN A 399 15.69 0.66 -9.01
N HIS A 400 14.51 0.29 -8.50
CA HIS A 400 13.65 -0.68 -9.16
C HIS A 400 13.23 -0.16 -10.55
N ARG A 401 12.84 1.12 -10.68
CA ARG A 401 12.51 1.73 -11.97
C ARG A 401 13.68 1.63 -12.96
N GLU A 402 14.87 2.05 -12.57
CA GLU A 402 16.07 2.01 -13.44
C GLU A 402 16.35 0.58 -13.92
N SER A 403 16.25 -0.41 -13.04
CA SER A 403 16.43 -1.82 -13.43
C SER A 403 15.42 -2.28 -14.49
N LEU A 404 14.18 -1.78 -14.45
CA LEU A 404 13.15 -2.08 -15.44
C LEU A 404 13.38 -1.32 -16.75
N GLU A 405 13.98 -0.13 -16.69
CA GLU A 405 14.39 0.64 -17.89
C GLU A 405 15.56 -0.06 -18.59
N ASP A 406 16.58 -0.48 -17.85
CA ASP A 406 17.73 -1.23 -18.36
C ASP A 406 17.32 -2.57 -18.97
N GLY A 407 16.38 -3.26 -18.31
CA GLY A 407 15.75 -4.48 -18.81
C GLY A 407 14.80 -4.27 -19.99
N LYS A 408 14.62 -3.02 -20.46
CA LYS A 408 13.68 -2.64 -21.54
C LYS A 408 12.22 -3.03 -21.25
N ILE A 409 11.89 -3.24 -19.99
CA ILE A 409 10.52 -3.48 -19.51
C ILE A 409 9.77 -2.16 -19.55
N LEU A 410 10.37 -1.08 -19.05
CA LEU A 410 9.88 0.29 -19.18
C LEU A 410 10.66 1.03 -20.25
N THR A 411 9.96 1.64 -21.20
CA THR A 411 10.59 2.40 -22.28
C THR A 411 9.77 3.62 -22.65
N ASP A 412 10.37 4.52 -23.41
CA ASP A 412 9.74 5.76 -23.83
C ASP A 412 8.65 5.56 -24.89
N PHE A 413 7.55 6.31 -24.74
CA PHE A 413 6.45 6.37 -25.68
C PHE A 413 6.13 7.81 -26.08
N ALA A 414 6.47 8.13 -27.33
CA ALA A 414 6.10 9.41 -27.95
C ALA A 414 4.64 9.37 -28.42
N GLN A 415 3.80 10.24 -27.84
CA GLN A 415 2.36 10.33 -28.14
C GLN A 415 2.01 11.16 -29.39
N GLY A 416 3.02 11.63 -30.13
CA GLY A 416 2.84 12.55 -31.25
C GLY A 416 2.52 13.98 -30.81
N ARG A 417 1.74 14.71 -31.62
CA ARG A 417 1.44 16.13 -31.42
C ARG A 417 0.01 16.37 -30.91
N GLN A 418 -0.18 17.46 -30.17
CA GLN A 418 -1.49 18.01 -29.81
C GLN A 418 -2.20 18.58 -31.05
N GLN A 419 -3.50 18.88 -30.94
CA GLN A 419 -4.25 19.58 -32.00
C GLN A 419 -3.65 20.96 -32.32
N SER A 420 -3.03 21.60 -31.33
CA SER A 420 -2.26 22.85 -31.48
C SER A 420 -0.95 22.71 -32.26
N GLY A 421 -0.52 21.48 -32.57
CA GLY A 421 0.77 21.19 -33.22
C GLY A 421 1.96 21.01 -32.26
N ALA A 422 1.83 21.39 -30.98
CA ALA A 422 2.85 21.17 -29.96
C ALA A 422 3.10 19.68 -29.70
N LEU A 423 4.32 19.29 -29.31
CA LEU A 423 4.61 17.92 -28.92
C LEU A 423 3.85 17.58 -27.62
N ARG A 424 3.22 16.40 -27.58
CA ARG A 424 2.64 15.89 -26.34
C ARG A 424 3.76 15.43 -25.40
N PRO A 425 3.60 15.61 -24.08
CA PRO A 425 4.50 15.02 -23.11
C PRO A 425 4.71 13.52 -23.34
N MET A 426 5.94 13.08 -23.15
CA MET A 426 6.32 11.67 -23.25
C MET A 426 5.57 10.85 -22.20
N LYS A 427 5.25 9.60 -22.53
CA LYS A 427 4.75 8.60 -21.59
C LYS A 427 5.77 7.50 -21.43
N TYR A 428 5.63 6.74 -20.35
CA TYR A 428 6.16 5.38 -20.36
C TYR A 428 5.27 4.44 -21.18
N LYS A 429 5.86 3.39 -21.71
CA LYS A 429 5.18 2.15 -22.07
C LYS A 429 5.86 0.98 -21.37
N MET A 430 5.06 -0.03 -21.03
CA MET A 430 5.54 -1.26 -20.42
C MET A 430 5.43 -2.43 -21.39
N SER A 431 6.47 -3.25 -21.51
CA SER A 431 6.42 -4.56 -22.16
C SER A 431 5.78 -5.58 -21.21
N LEU A 432 4.54 -5.99 -21.47
CA LEU A 432 3.81 -6.85 -20.54
C LEU A 432 4.41 -8.25 -20.43
N ALA A 433 4.91 -8.81 -21.53
CA ALA A 433 5.52 -10.13 -21.52
C ALA A 433 6.76 -10.17 -20.61
N GLU A 434 7.61 -9.15 -20.71
CA GLU A 434 8.82 -9.04 -19.88
C GLU A 434 8.46 -8.67 -18.44
N ALA A 435 7.50 -7.74 -18.24
CA ALA A 435 7.05 -7.34 -16.92
C ALA A 435 6.48 -8.52 -16.11
N LYS A 436 5.73 -9.44 -16.75
CA LYS A 436 5.17 -10.63 -16.08
C LYS A 436 6.24 -11.57 -15.53
N ASN A 437 7.43 -11.54 -16.11
CA ASN A 437 8.58 -12.36 -15.71
C ASN A 437 9.57 -11.60 -14.80
N SER A 438 9.25 -10.36 -14.41
CA SER A 438 10.11 -9.55 -13.55
C SER A 438 9.59 -9.49 -12.12
N ASN A 439 10.45 -8.98 -11.23
CA ASN A 439 10.10 -8.70 -9.83
C ASN A 439 9.13 -7.50 -9.65
N ALA A 440 8.69 -6.88 -10.74
CA ALA A 440 7.60 -5.91 -10.71
C ALA A 440 6.23 -6.58 -10.68
N HIS A 441 6.09 -7.82 -11.16
CA HIS A 441 4.81 -8.54 -11.16
C HIS A 441 4.54 -9.14 -9.78
N VAL A 442 3.56 -8.60 -9.07
CA VAL A 442 3.32 -8.92 -7.65
C VAL A 442 2.13 -9.83 -7.42
N TYR A 443 1.19 -9.88 -8.36
CA TYR A 443 0.03 -10.77 -8.33
C TYR A 443 -0.64 -10.88 -9.70
N SER A 444 -1.23 -12.03 -10.01
CA SER A 444 -1.99 -12.27 -11.23
C SER A 444 -3.18 -13.17 -10.95
N VAL A 445 -4.26 -12.97 -11.69
CA VAL A 445 -5.41 -13.89 -11.72
C VAL A 445 -5.79 -14.16 -13.17
N ASP A 446 -5.86 -15.44 -13.53
CA ASP A 446 -6.60 -15.88 -14.72
C ASP A 446 -8.10 -15.89 -14.39
N ILE A 447 -8.87 -15.08 -15.12
CA ILE A 447 -10.28 -14.85 -14.83
C ILE A 447 -11.11 -16.10 -15.15
N LYS A 448 -10.72 -16.87 -16.16
CA LYS A 448 -11.40 -18.13 -16.48
C LYS A 448 -11.20 -19.14 -15.36
N GLU A 449 -9.96 -19.31 -14.89
CA GLU A 449 -9.67 -20.21 -13.76
C GLU A 449 -10.40 -19.78 -12.49
N TYR A 450 -10.47 -18.47 -12.22
CA TYR A 450 -11.23 -17.93 -11.11
C TYR A 450 -12.72 -18.29 -11.20
N ILE A 451 -13.35 -18.12 -12.36
CA ILE A 451 -14.76 -18.50 -12.58
C ILE A 451 -14.97 -20.00 -12.40
N SER A 452 -14.09 -20.84 -12.98
CA SER A 452 -14.16 -22.30 -12.80
C SER A 452 -14.04 -22.70 -11.32
N SER A 453 -13.26 -21.97 -10.53
CA SER A 453 -13.12 -22.22 -9.08
C SER A 453 -14.40 -21.89 -8.29
N LEU A 454 -15.17 -20.88 -8.73
CA LEU A 454 -16.47 -20.54 -8.13
C LEU A 454 -17.53 -21.60 -8.42
N ASN A 455 -17.46 -22.23 -9.60
CA ASN A 455 -18.40 -23.26 -10.06
C ASN A 455 -18.08 -24.66 -9.53
N SER A 456 -16.91 -24.87 -8.92
CA SER A 456 -16.52 -26.16 -8.37
C SER A 456 -17.20 -26.43 -7.01
N PRO A 457 -18.02 -27.48 -6.86
CA PRO A 457 -18.55 -27.85 -5.54
C PRO A 457 -17.38 -28.22 -4.63
N LYS A 458 -17.27 -27.55 -3.47
CA LYS A 458 -16.25 -27.78 -2.44
C LYS A 458 -15.94 -29.28 -2.25
N ARG A 459 -14.86 -29.77 -2.87
CA ARG A 459 -14.31 -31.11 -2.59
C ARG A 459 -13.37 -31.02 -1.39
N ASN A 460 -13.81 -31.66 -0.29
CA ASN A 460 -13.04 -32.25 0.80
C ASN A 460 -12.43 -31.34 1.88
N LEU A 461 -13.26 -31.06 2.90
CA LEU A 461 -12.85 -31.04 4.31
C LEU A 461 -13.65 -32.11 5.07
N LEU A 462 -13.58 -33.39 4.63
CA LEU A 462 -14.11 -34.57 5.33
C LEU A 462 -13.65 -35.87 4.64
N SER A 463 -12.34 -36.09 4.51
CA SER A 463 -11.81 -37.44 4.17
C SER A 463 -10.43 -37.80 4.74
N ARG A 464 -9.86 -36.97 5.64
CA ARG A 464 -8.67 -37.34 6.42
C ARG A 464 -8.99 -37.56 7.91
N LYS A 465 -9.99 -38.39 8.20
CA LYS A 465 -10.16 -39.08 9.50
C LYS A 465 -11.00 -40.35 9.28
N LYS A 466 -10.46 -41.31 8.53
CA LYS A 466 -10.87 -42.74 8.53
C LYS A 466 -9.83 -43.57 7.77
N SER A 467 -8.63 -43.61 8.34
CA SER A 467 -7.62 -44.64 8.05
C SER A 467 -6.58 -44.66 9.18
N GLN A 468 -7.06 -44.69 10.42
CA GLN A 468 -6.35 -45.20 11.60
C GLN A 468 -7.43 -45.76 12.53
N SER A 469 -7.80 -47.01 12.25
CA SER A 469 -8.38 -47.96 13.20
C SER A 469 -7.88 -49.33 12.78
#